data_AF-A0A3P0XGI9-F1
#
_entry.id   AF-A0A3P0XGI9-F1
#
_cell.length_a   1.000
_cell.length_b   1.000
_cell.length_c   1.000
_cell.angle_alpha   90.00
_cell.angle_beta   90.00
_cell.angle_gamma   90.00
#
_symmetry.space_group_name_H-M   'P 1'
#
loop_
_entity.id
_entity.type
_entity.pdbx_description
1 polymer ?
#
loop_
_entity_poly.entity_id
_entity_poly.type
_entity_poly.pdbx_seq_one_letter_code
_entity_poly.pdbx_strand_id
1 'polypeptide(L)'
;MRLLGVSRFASVCVGLFCLGCLSNSFAPALARAQQGAAADPVAADERAIYAAVLDAASTIGAGSQPLVAEMTSTFACGADACNKLSIGGCNGLRGTETPEARLAIVKRDLPALQPSTSAEFLKVNDRCSVVPSKLNSRLNYHLTTDMDIPQSWSYTSLVYFSRVAFSADHKQALVAVGLMSTPDTKASNGRYFVLGRQGDGWSLNGSSVIWKLKP
;
A
#
# COMPACT_ATOMS: atom_id res chain seq x y z
N MET A 1 -31.69 16.27 63.39
CA MET A 1 -31.08 17.15 64.42
C MET A 1 -29.77 17.67 63.84
N ARG A 2 -29.61 18.97 63.50
CA ARG A 2 -29.22 20.09 64.38
C ARG A 2 -27.92 19.75 65.16
N LEU A 3 -26.78 20.48 65.15
CA LEU A 3 -26.39 21.88 64.91
C LEU A 3 -24.83 21.93 64.76
N LEU A 4 -24.28 22.80 63.92
CA LEU A 4 -23.48 24.03 64.21
C LEU A 4 -22.03 23.91 64.73
N GLY A 5 -21.19 24.82 64.21
CA GLY A 5 -19.99 25.41 64.83
C GLY A 5 -19.00 25.88 63.74
N VAL A 6 -18.91 27.14 63.26
CA VAL A 6 -18.72 28.47 63.91
C VAL A 6 -17.42 28.45 64.74
N SER A 7 -16.38 29.29 64.60
CA SER A 7 -16.08 30.51 63.85
C SER A 7 -14.59 30.92 64.09
N ARG A 8 -14.09 31.84 63.26
CA ARG A 8 -13.07 32.90 63.52
C ARG A 8 -11.58 32.53 63.66
N PHE A 9 -10.73 33.19 62.87
CA PHE A 9 -9.89 34.33 63.32
C PHE A 9 -9.46 35.18 62.12
N ALA A 10 -9.35 36.49 62.37
CA ALA A 10 -9.09 37.56 61.41
C ALA A 10 -7.65 38.10 61.56
N SER A 11 -7.34 39.07 60.69
CA SER A 11 -6.29 40.11 60.74
C SER A 11 -4.98 39.83 59.98
N VAL A 12 -4.72 40.56 58.87
CA VAL A 12 -4.02 41.88 58.76
C VAL A 12 -2.59 41.61 58.26
N CYS A 13 -1.94 42.29 57.33
CA CYS A 13 -2.20 43.38 56.38
C CYS A 13 -0.98 43.48 55.43
N VAL A 14 -1.06 44.38 54.43
CA VAL A 14 0.03 45.04 53.68
C VAL A 14 0.80 44.14 52.70
N GLY A 15 1.03 44.48 51.43
CA GLY A 15 0.85 45.69 50.64
C GLY A 15 1.81 45.63 49.43
N LEU A 16 1.61 46.55 48.49
CA LEU A 16 2.54 46.99 47.44
C LEU A 16 2.72 46.15 46.15
N PHE A 17 2.08 46.68 45.10
CA PHE A 17 2.62 46.97 43.75
C PHE A 17 3.91 46.27 43.32
N CYS A 18 3.81 45.50 42.23
CA CYS A 18 4.75 45.58 41.12
C CYS A 18 4.01 45.37 39.80
N LEU A 19 4.03 46.40 38.96
CA LEU A 19 3.76 46.32 37.53
C LEU A 19 4.75 45.33 36.91
N GLY A 20 4.25 44.38 36.11
CA GLY A 20 5.08 43.51 35.29
C GLY A 20 4.23 42.90 34.19
N CYS A 21 4.41 43.40 32.96
CA CYS A 21 3.89 42.83 31.74
C CYS A 21 4.30 41.36 31.58
N LEU A 22 3.46 40.60 30.85
CA LEU A 22 3.79 39.56 29.86
C LEU A 22 2.95 38.28 30.03
N SER A 23 1.99 38.15 29.11
CA SER A 23 1.79 36.97 28.26
C SER A 23 1.87 35.59 28.92
N ASN A 24 0.72 34.95 29.12
CA ASN A 24 0.65 33.49 29.10
C ASN A 24 -0.50 33.01 28.20
N SER A 25 -0.12 32.92 26.92
CA SER A 25 -0.47 31.91 25.94
C SER A 25 -1.62 30.97 26.29
N PHE A 26 -2.73 31.25 25.63
CA PHE A 26 -3.77 30.29 25.27
C PHE A 26 -3.15 29.00 24.73
N ALA A 27 -3.59 27.87 25.27
CA ALA A 27 -3.32 26.56 24.72
C ALA A 27 -3.91 26.46 23.31
N PRO A 28 -3.14 26.12 22.26
CA PRO A 28 -3.74 25.64 21.03
C PRO A 28 -4.02 24.15 21.22
N ALA A 29 -5.30 23.81 21.34
CA ALA A 29 -5.78 22.48 20.99
C ALA A 29 -5.40 22.24 19.53
N LEU A 30 -4.45 21.32 19.29
CA LEU A 30 -4.15 20.79 17.97
C LEU A 30 -5.36 19.99 17.49
N ALA A 31 -6.36 20.69 16.97
CA ALA A 31 -7.33 20.14 16.05
C ALA A 31 -6.57 19.77 14.77
N ARG A 32 -6.17 18.50 14.66
CA ARG A 32 -5.65 17.95 13.42
C ARG A 32 -6.85 17.81 12.49
N ALA A 33 -7.12 18.86 11.72
CA ALA A 33 -8.03 18.81 10.59
C ALA A 33 -7.52 17.73 9.63
N GLN A 34 -8.19 16.56 9.62
CA GLN A 34 -8.16 15.66 8.46
C GLN A 34 -8.93 16.38 7.34
N GLN A 35 -8.25 17.32 6.68
CA GLN A 35 -8.66 17.76 5.36
C GLN A 35 -8.55 16.55 4.45
N GLY A 36 -9.70 16.09 3.97
CA GLY A 36 -9.79 15.04 2.96
C GLY A 36 -8.88 15.39 1.79
N ALA A 37 -7.80 14.65 1.66
CA ALA A 37 -6.98 14.69 0.47
C ALA A 37 -7.91 14.31 -0.69
N ALA A 38 -8.09 15.23 -1.64
CA ALA A 38 -8.66 14.89 -2.93
C ALA A 38 -7.92 13.65 -3.44
N ALA A 39 -8.67 12.60 -3.79
CA ALA A 39 -8.09 11.36 -4.29
C ALA A 39 -7.15 11.69 -5.47
N ASP A 40 -5.88 11.36 -5.33
CA ASP A 40 -4.84 11.59 -6.33
C ASP A 40 -5.32 11.04 -7.69
N PRO A 41 -5.26 11.79 -8.81
CA PRO A 41 -5.68 11.31 -10.13
C PRO A 41 -4.99 9.99 -10.53
N VAL A 42 -3.77 9.77 -10.02
CA VAL A 42 -2.97 8.53 -10.14
C VAL A 42 -3.72 7.30 -9.60
N ALA A 43 -4.60 7.47 -8.61
CA ALA A 43 -5.38 6.37 -8.06
C ALA A 43 -6.37 5.75 -9.06
N ALA A 44 -6.83 6.48 -10.09
CA ALA A 44 -7.79 5.94 -11.06
C ALA A 44 -7.13 4.99 -12.06
N ASP A 45 -5.98 5.38 -12.61
CA ASP A 45 -5.23 4.53 -13.55
C ASP A 45 -4.62 3.33 -12.83
N GLU A 46 -4.13 3.47 -11.59
CA GLU A 46 -3.68 2.34 -10.78
C GLU A 46 -4.78 1.27 -10.61
N ARG A 47 -6.03 1.67 -10.34
CA ARG A 47 -7.16 0.74 -10.23
C ARG A 47 -7.39 -0.05 -11.51
N ALA A 48 -7.30 0.61 -12.67
CA ALA A 48 -7.48 -0.04 -13.95
C ALA A 48 -6.39 -1.10 -14.21
N ILE A 49 -5.16 -0.82 -13.78
CA ILE A 49 -4.04 -1.75 -13.87
C ILE A 49 -4.24 -2.95 -12.94
N TYR A 50 -4.59 -2.72 -11.66
CA TYR A 50 -4.87 -3.83 -10.73
C TYR A 50 -6.01 -4.71 -11.24
N ALA A 51 -7.09 -4.10 -11.75
CA ALA A 51 -8.21 -4.82 -12.35
C ALA A 51 -7.78 -5.64 -13.59
N ALA A 52 -7.00 -5.06 -14.50
CA ALA A 52 -6.50 -5.76 -15.68
C ALA A 52 -5.60 -6.96 -15.32
N VAL A 53 -4.82 -6.86 -14.24
CA VAL A 53 -4.02 -7.97 -13.73
C VAL A 53 -4.88 -9.06 -13.09
N LEU A 54 -5.89 -8.70 -12.29
CA LEU A 54 -6.83 -9.66 -11.72
C LEU A 54 -7.64 -10.38 -12.81
N ASP A 55 -8.06 -9.66 -13.86
CA ASP A 55 -8.73 -10.23 -15.02
C ASP A 55 -7.87 -11.25 -15.77
N ALA A 56 -6.55 -11.15 -15.61
CA ALA A 56 -5.58 -12.12 -16.10
C ALA A 56 -5.21 -13.15 -15.01
N ALA A 57 -6.11 -13.46 -14.08
CA ALA A 57 -5.93 -14.39 -12.95
C ALA A 57 -5.17 -15.68 -13.31
N SER A 58 -5.55 -16.31 -14.43
CA SER A 58 -4.91 -17.53 -14.93
C SER A 58 -3.43 -17.33 -15.27
N THR A 59 -3.07 -16.14 -15.78
CA THR A 59 -1.70 -15.78 -16.13
C THR A 59 -0.83 -15.54 -14.89
N ILE A 60 -1.44 -15.02 -13.82
CA ILE A 60 -0.76 -14.80 -12.54
C ILE A 60 -0.75 -16.07 -11.67
N GLY A 61 -1.58 -17.07 -11.99
CA GLY A 61 -1.75 -18.31 -11.24
C GLY A 61 -2.68 -18.19 -10.03
N ALA A 62 -3.47 -17.11 -9.97
CA ALA A 62 -4.46 -16.93 -8.92
C ALA A 62 -5.65 -17.86 -9.16
N GLY A 63 -6.20 -18.41 -8.08
CA GLY A 63 -7.48 -19.12 -8.15
C GLY A 63 -8.66 -18.19 -8.41
N SER A 64 -9.85 -18.79 -8.47
CA SER A 64 -11.08 -18.08 -8.86
C SER A 64 -11.60 -17.06 -7.83
N GLN A 65 -11.06 -17.08 -6.61
CA GLN A 65 -11.54 -16.29 -5.46
C GLN A 65 -10.37 -15.75 -4.63
N PRO A 66 -9.45 -14.93 -5.19
CA PRO A 66 -8.32 -14.46 -4.42
C PRO A 66 -8.74 -13.47 -3.34
N LEU A 67 -7.95 -13.43 -2.27
CA LEU A 67 -7.86 -12.25 -1.41
C LEU A 67 -6.80 -11.31 -1.97
N VAL A 68 -7.04 -10.01 -1.89
CA VAL A 68 -6.11 -8.97 -2.28
C VAL A 68 -5.67 -8.22 -1.02
N ALA A 69 -4.37 -8.10 -0.81
CA ALA A 69 -3.83 -7.35 0.31
C ALA A 69 -4.24 -5.88 0.21
N GLU A 70 -4.71 -5.31 1.31
CA GLU A 70 -5.11 -3.89 1.38
C GLU A 70 -3.95 -2.93 1.16
N MET A 71 -2.72 -3.30 1.53
CA MET A 71 -1.55 -2.43 1.39
C MET A 71 -0.65 -2.90 0.26
N THR A 72 -0.11 -1.94 -0.50
CA THR A 72 0.83 -2.26 -1.57
C THR A 72 2.16 -2.77 -1.02
N SER A 73 2.83 -3.67 -1.74
CA SER A 73 4.23 -4.03 -1.49
C SER A 73 5.15 -2.90 -1.95
N THR A 74 6.27 -2.77 -1.25
CA THR A 74 7.39 -1.89 -1.57
C THR A 74 8.66 -2.72 -1.65
N PHE A 75 9.82 -2.11 -1.91
CA PHE A 75 11.10 -2.82 -1.80
C PHE A 75 11.61 -3.00 -0.36
N ALA A 76 10.87 -2.52 0.64
CA ALA A 76 11.28 -2.58 2.04
C ALA A 76 11.42 -4.03 2.55
N CYS A 77 12.27 -4.19 3.57
CA CYS A 77 12.63 -5.47 4.17
C CYS A 77 12.12 -5.57 5.61
N GLY A 78 11.90 -6.80 6.07
CA GLY A 78 11.56 -7.06 7.48
C GLY A 78 10.31 -6.32 7.99
N ALA A 79 10.43 -5.70 9.17
CA ALA A 79 9.32 -5.04 9.87
C ALA A 79 8.83 -3.76 9.16
N ASP A 80 9.63 -3.20 8.26
CA ASP A 80 9.31 -1.98 7.51
C ASP A 80 8.47 -2.27 6.25
N ALA A 81 8.19 -3.54 5.96
CA ALA A 81 7.35 -3.94 4.83
C ALA A 81 5.87 -3.60 5.07
N CYS A 82 5.31 -2.77 4.18
CA CYS A 82 3.95 -2.22 4.27
C CYS A 82 2.82 -3.25 4.43
N ASN A 83 2.97 -4.42 3.82
CA ASN A 83 1.91 -5.41 3.69
C ASN A 83 2.27 -6.77 4.30
N LYS A 84 3.30 -6.79 5.17
CA LYS A 84 3.83 -7.97 5.87
C LYS A 84 4.27 -9.13 4.97
N LEU A 85 4.17 -9.00 3.65
CA LEU A 85 4.81 -9.93 2.74
C LEU A 85 6.33 -9.77 2.93
N SER A 86 7.01 -10.90 3.12
CA SER A 86 8.47 -10.96 3.21
C SER A 86 8.92 -12.30 2.67
N ILE A 87 9.42 -12.31 1.44
CA ILE A 87 9.86 -13.53 0.76
C ILE A 87 11.36 -13.41 0.55
N GLY A 88 12.13 -14.16 1.35
CA GLY A 88 13.59 -14.08 1.35
C GLY A 88 14.16 -12.83 2.05
N GLY A 89 13.38 -12.22 2.96
CA GLY A 89 13.80 -11.10 3.82
C GLY A 89 13.35 -9.71 3.33
N CYS A 90 13.03 -9.58 2.03
CA CYS A 90 12.57 -8.34 1.41
C CYS A 90 11.43 -8.61 0.43
N ASN A 91 10.61 -7.59 0.15
CA ASN A 91 9.52 -7.72 -0.80
C ASN A 91 10.04 -7.70 -2.25
N GLY A 92 10.09 -8.88 -2.89
CA GLY A 92 10.44 -9.00 -4.31
C GLY A 92 11.93 -8.85 -4.64
N LEU A 93 12.80 -8.78 -3.62
CA LEU A 93 14.26 -8.77 -3.77
C LEU A 93 14.85 -10.09 -3.25
N ARG A 94 15.95 -10.54 -3.87
CA ARG A 94 16.66 -11.76 -3.44
C ARG A 94 17.86 -11.41 -2.58
N GLY A 95 17.78 -11.67 -1.27
CA GLY A 95 18.90 -11.47 -0.36
C GLY A 95 19.34 -10.01 -0.30
N THR A 96 20.56 -9.72 -0.80
CA THR A 96 21.15 -8.36 -0.82
C THR A 96 20.96 -7.64 -2.17
N GLU A 97 20.06 -8.12 -3.03
CA GLU A 97 19.77 -7.49 -4.31
C GLU A 97 19.16 -6.10 -4.11
N THR A 98 19.62 -5.11 -4.90
CA THR A 98 19.04 -3.76 -4.89
C THR A 98 17.83 -3.66 -5.84
N PRO A 99 16.92 -2.70 -5.63
CA PRO A 99 15.83 -2.42 -6.57
C PRO A 99 16.29 -2.20 -8.02
N GLU A 100 17.41 -1.52 -8.23
CA GLU A 100 17.97 -1.23 -9.55
C GLU A 100 18.49 -2.51 -10.21
N ALA A 101 19.22 -3.35 -9.47
CA ALA A 101 19.70 -4.63 -9.96
C ALA A 101 18.51 -5.54 -10.33
N ARG A 102 17.43 -5.51 -9.53
CA ARG A 102 16.19 -6.21 -9.85
C ARG A 102 15.57 -5.69 -11.14
N LEU A 103 15.41 -4.37 -11.30
CA LEU A 103 14.83 -3.82 -12.53
C LEU A 103 15.71 -4.03 -13.78
N ALA A 104 17.03 -4.15 -13.63
CA ALA A 104 17.91 -4.55 -14.73
C ALA A 104 17.59 -5.97 -15.23
N ILE A 105 17.32 -6.90 -14.30
CA ILE A 105 16.85 -8.26 -14.64
C ILE A 105 15.49 -8.19 -15.33
N VAL A 106 14.54 -7.42 -14.79
CA VAL A 106 13.21 -7.25 -15.39
C VAL A 106 13.31 -6.69 -16.80
N LYS A 107 14.16 -5.68 -17.02
CA LYS A 107 14.39 -5.08 -18.34
C LYS A 107 15.02 -6.06 -19.33
N ARG A 108 15.92 -6.92 -18.87
CA ARG A 108 16.48 -8.01 -19.71
C ARG A 108 15.38 -8.98 -20.13
N ASP A 109 14.52 -9.39 -19.20
CA ASP A 109 13.43 -10.33 -19.47
C ASP A 109 12.28 -9.68 -20.27
N LEU A 110 12.12 -8.36 -20.17
CA LEU A 110 11.12 -7.54 -20.85
C LEU A 110 11.78 -6.39 -21.62
N PRO A 111 12.39 -6.66 -22.79
CA PRO A 111 13.16 -5.66 -23.54
C PRO A 111 12.36 -4.42 -23.95
N ALA A 112 11.03 -4.52 -24.06
CA ALA A 112 10.14 -3.41 -24.38
C ALA A 112 9.84 -2.47 -23.19
N LEU A 113 10.27 -2.79 -21.96
CA LEU A 113 10.09 -1.95 -20.78
C LEU A 113 10.82 -0.61 -20.96
N GLN A 114 10.11 0.51 -20.97
CA GLN A 114 10.72 1.82 -21.19
C GLN A 114 11.57 2.23 -19.97
N PRO A 115 12.72 2.91 -20.19
CA PRO A 115 13.53 3.42 -19.09
C PRO A 115 12.77 4.37 -18.15
N SER A 116 11.85 5.18 -18.68
CA SER A 116 11.00 6.10 -17.90
C SER A 116 10.09 5.34 -16.95
N THR A 117 9.47 4.23 -17.40
CA THR A 117 8.65 3.35 -16.55
C THR A 117 9.46 2.76 -15.42
N SER A 118 10.68 2.26 -15.69
CA SER A 118 11.56 1.72 -14.65
C SER A 118 11.98 2.78 -13.63
N ALA A 119 12.32 3.98 -14.09
CA ALA A 119 12.71 5.08 -13.20
C ALA A 119 11.56 5.49 -12.27
N GLU A 120 10.33 5.61 -12.80
CA GLU A 120 9.16 5.88 -11.98
C GLU A 120 8.87 4.72 -11.02
N PHE A 121 9.11 3.47 -11.42
CA PHE A 121 8.91 2.30 -10.56
C PHE A 121 9.78 2.32 -9.31
N LEU A 122 11.05 2.69 -9.44
CA LEU A 122 11.94 2.89 -8.29
C LEU A 122 11.42 3.98 -7.35
N LYS A 123 10.89 5.07 -7.93
CA LYS A 123 10.39 6.22 -7.18
C LYS A 123 9.09 5.95 -6.45
N VAL A 124 8.14 5.21 -7.03
CA VAL A 124 6.82 5.01 -6.41
C VAL A 124 6.76 3.82 -5.46
N ASN A 125 7.67 2.85 -5.60
CA ASN A 125 7.72 1.66 -4.75
C ASN A 125 8.64 1.81 -3.53
N ASP A 126 9.01 3.04 -3.18
CA ASP A 126 9.61 3.40 -1.89
C ASP A 126 8.56 3.64 -0.80
N ARG A 127 7.26 3.74 -1.15
CA ARG A 127 6.16 4.13 -0.26
C ARG A 127 4.98 3.18 -0.30
N CYS A 128 4.37 2.98 0.85
CA CYS A 128 3.11 2.27 0.99
C CYS A 128 1.95 3.07 0.39
N SER A 129 0.97 2.38 -0.17
CA SER A 129 -0.37 2.93 -0.43
C SER A 129 -1.43 1.90 -0.10
N VAL A 130 -2.64 2.40 0.15
CA VAL A 130 -3.84 1.57 0.24
C VAL A 130 -4.26 1.19 -1.18
N VAL A 131 -4.52 -0.10 -1.40
CA VAL A 131 -5.18 -0.65 -2.57
C VAL A 131 -6.67 -0.28 -2.50
N PRO A 132 -7.23 0.38 -3.51
CA PRO A 132 -8.63 0.79 -3.46
C PRO A 132 -9.59 -0.40 -3.34
N SER A 133 -10.60 -0.27 -2.48
CA SER A 133 -11.60 -1.32 -2.22
C SER A 133 -12.43 -1.72 -3.44
N LYS A 134 -12.60 -0.83 -4.41
CA LYS A 134 -13.33 -1.10 -5.64
C LYS A 134 -12.39 -1.12 -6.85
N LEU A 135 -12.11 -2.32 -7.33
CA LEU A 135 -11.44 -2.61 -8.60
C LEU A 135 -12.52 -3.15 -9.56
N ASN A 136 -12.59 -2.58 -10.76
CA ASN A 136 -13.55 -3.01 -11.78
C ASN A 136 -13.01 -4.25 -12.51
N SER A 137 -12.81 -5.33 -11.76
CA SER A 137 -12.35 -6.65 -12.24
C SER A 137 -13.54 -7.56 -12.53
N ARG A 138 -13.44 -8.39 -13.56
CA ARG A 138 -14.34 -9.51 -13.85
C ARG A 138 -14.12 -10.68 -12.91
N LEU A 139 -12.91 -10.83 -12.36
CA LEU A 139 -12.63 -11.78 -11.30
C LEU A 139 -13.23 -11.26 -9.99
N ASN A 140 -14.03 -12.08 -9.32
CA ASN A 140 -14.50 -11.77 -7.97
C ASN A 140 -13.35 -11.91 -6.98
N TYR A 141 -13.14 -10.90 -6.14
CA TYR A 141 -12.09 -10.86 -5.13
C TYR A 141 -12.61 -10.19 -3.86
N HIS A 142 -11.88 -10.36 -2.77
CA HIS A 142 -12.08 -9.60 -1.54
C HIS A 142 -10.79 -8.93 -1.11
N LEU A 143 -10.87 -7.75 -0.50
CA LEU A 143 -9.71 -7.21 0.22
C LEU A 143 -9.53 -7.96 1.54
N THR A 144 -8.30 -8.05 2.03
CA THR A 144 -8.00 -8.65 3.34
C THR A 144 -8.64 -7.92 4.52
N THR A 145 -9.10 -6.70 4.33
CA THR A 145 -9.79 -5.89 5.36
C THR A 145 -11.30 -5.84 5.19
N ASP A 146 -11.86 -6.52 4.19
CA ASP A 146 -13.30 -6.66 4.08
C ASP A 146 -13.83 -7.38 5.32
N MET A 147 -14.72 -6.73 6.07
CA MET A 147 -15.28 -7.32 7.30
C MET A 147 -16.26 -8.47 7.02
N ASP A 148 -16.76 -8.56 5.77
CA ASP A 148 -17.85 -9.43 5.37
C ASP A 148 -17.41 -10.51 4.37
N ILE A 149 -16.17 -11.02 4.47
CA ILE A 149 -15.73 -12.17 3.65
C ILE A 149 -16.64 -13.37 4.00
N PRO A 150 -17.45 -13.89 3.06
CA PRO A 150 -18.36 -14.98 3.35
C PRO A 150 -17.62 -16.21 3.84
N GLN A 151 -18.18 -16.97 4.79
CA GLN A 151 -17.56 -18.24 5.22
C GLN A 151 -17.42 -19.25 4.07
N SER A 152 -18.27 -19.16 3.04
CA SER A 152 -18.18 -19.95 1.83
C SER A 152 -17.06 -19.53 0.87
N TRP A 153 -16.36 -18.42 1.16
CA TRP A 153 -15.27 -17.91 0.35
C TRP A 153 -14.01 -18.74 0.58
N SER A 154 -13.77 -19.70 -0.32
CA SER A 154 -12.59 -20.55 -0.25
C SER A 154 -11.45 -19.87 -1.01
N TYR A 155 -10.80 -18.91 -0.36
CA TYR A 155 -9.65 -18.25 -1.00
C TYR A 155 -8.49 -19.23 -1.14
N THR A 156 -8.10 -19.47 -2.38
CA THR A 156 -6.96 -20.34 -2.71
C THR A 156 -5.68 -19.54 -2.93
N SER A 157 -5.78 -18.21 -2.91
CA SER A 157 -4.66 -17.33 -3.24
C SER A 157 -4.79 -15.99 -2.52
N LEU A 158 -3.65 -15.45 -2.09
CA LEU A 158 -3.50 -14.10 -1.59
C LEU A 158 -2.59 -13.33 -2.53
N VAL A 159 -3.10 -12.20 -3.04
CA VAL A 159 -2.48 -11.37 -4.07
C VAL A 159 -1.98 -10.07 -3.42
N TYR A 160 -0.74 -9.72 -3.71
CA TYR A 160 -0.09 -8.52 -3.21
C TYR A 160 0.34 -7.66 -4.39
N PHE A 161 -0.25 -6.48 -4.55
CA PHE A 161 0.15 -5.51 -5.57
C PHE A 161 1.24 -4.59 -5.05
N SER A 162 2.20 -4.22 -5.89
CA SER A 162 3.03 -3.04 -5.68
C SER A 162 2.32 -1.78 -6.16
N ARG A 163 2.91 -0.60 -5.98
CA ARG A 163 2.49 0.59 -6.72
C ARG A 163 2.74 0.41 -8.21
N VAL A 164 1.96 1.12 -9.03
CA VAL A 164 2.13 1.10 -10.49
C VAL A 164 2.98 2.27 -10.93
N ALA A 165 3.96 1.99 -11.78
CA ALA A 165 4.71 3.01 -12.49
C ALA A 165 4.18 3.16 -13.91
N PHE A 166 4.07 4.40 -14.38
CA PHE A 166 3.70 4.69 -15.74
C PHE A 166 4.90 5.23 -16.51
N SER A 167 4.98 4.93 -17.81
CA SER A 167 5.89 5.62 -18.71
C SER A 167 5.55 7.12 -18.78
N ALA A 168 6.52 7.94 -19.17
CA ALA A 168 6.33 9.39 -19.30
C ALA A 168 5.16 9.78 -20.24
N ASP A 169 4.84 8.95 -21.22
CA ASP A 169 3.71 9.15 -22.14
C ASP A 169 2.40 8.45 -21.70
N HIS A 170 2.38 7.81 -20.53
CA HIS A 170 1.25 7.07 -19.97
C HIS A 170 0.69 5.97 -20.91
N LYS A 171 1.54 5.39 -21.77
CA LYS A 171 1.16 4.28 -22.66
C LYS A 171 1.65 2.92 -22.18
N GLN A 172 2.55 2.88 -21.21
CA GLN A 172 3.06 1.67 -20.59
C GLN A 172 2.94 1.79 -19.08
N ALA A 173 2.63 0.67 -18.43
CA ALA A 173 2.62 0.56 -16.98
C ALA A 173 3.45 -0.65 -16.53
N LEU A 174 4.03 -0.57 -15.34
CA LEU A 174 4.75 -1.64 -14.67
C LEU A 174 4.18 -1.83 -13.26
N VAL A 175 3.85 -3.06 -12.91
CA VAL A 175 3.39 -3.45 -11.56
C VAL A 175 4.04 -4.76 -11.16
N ALA A 176 4.48 -4.88 -9.91
CA ALA A 176 4.90 -6.14 -9.31
C ALA A 176 3.75 -6.78 -8.54
N VAL A 177 3.64 -8.09 -8.63
CA VAL A 177 2.58 -8.90 -8.03
C VAL A 177 3.21 -10.06 -7.29
N GLY A 178 2.94 -10.17 -6.00
CA GLY A 178 3.17 -11.37 -5.22
C GLY A 178 1.91 -12.22 -5.16
N LEU A 179 2.05 -13.53 -5.36
CA LEU A 179 0.98 -14.50 -5.18
C LEU A 179 1.41 -15.53 -4.15
N MET A 180 0.62 -15.67 -3.08
CA MET A 180 0.76 -16.75 -2.10
C MET A 180 -0.41 -17.70 -2.27
N SER A 181 -0.13 -18.92 -2.68
CA SER A 181 -1.13 -19.98 -2.84
C SER A 181 -1.27 -20.73 -1.51
N THR A 182 -2.50 -20.85 -1.02
CA THR A 182 -2.83 -21.59 0.20
C THR A 182 -2.91 -23.11 0.00
N PRO A 183 -3.47 -23.66 -1.10
CA PRO A 183 -3.56 -25.12 -1.27
C PRO A 183 -2.24 -25.75 -1.72
N ASP A 184 -1.38 -25.00 -2.42
CA ASP A 184 -0.08 -25.46 -2.87
C ASP A 184 0.93 -24.31 -2.80
N THR A 185 1.80 -24.33 -1.79
CA THR A 185 2.82 -23.30 -1.60
C THR A 185 3.77 -23.19 -2.79
N LYS A 186 3.96 -24.26 -3.57
CA LYS A 186 4.82 -24.28 -4.78
C LYS A 186 4.24 -23.45 -5.92
N ALA A 187 2.93 -23.22 -5.92
CA ALA A 187 2.29 -22.32 -6.86
C ALA A 187 2.50 -20.83 -6.50
N SER A 188 3.03 -20.54 -5.30
CA SER A 188 3.35 -19.17 -4.89
C SER A 188 4.52 -18.61 -5.69
N ASN A 189 4.34 -17.42 -6.23
CA ASN A 189 5.32 -16.78 -7.09
C ASN A 189 5.19 -15.26 -7.07
N GLY A 190 6.27 -14.59 -7.47
CA GLY A 190 6.29 -13.14 -7.68
C GLY A 190 6.59 -12.82 -9.12
N ARG A 191 5.91 -11.84 -9.70
CA ARG A 191 6.08 -11.43 -11.10
C ARG A 191 6.01 -9.92 -11.26
N TYR A 192 6.76 -9.40 -12.22
CA TYR A 192 6.50 -8.09 -12.81
C TYR A 192 5.58 -8.27 -14.01
N PHE A 193 4.64 -7.35 -14.19
CA PHE A 193 3.79 -7.26 -15.36
C PHE A 193 4.01 -5.91 -16.04
N VAL A 194 4.25 -5.95 -17.35
CA VAL A 194 4.21 -4.77 -18.20
C VAL A 194 2.87 -4.75 -18.91
N LEU A 195 2.16 -3.63 -18.80
CA LEU A 195 0.92 -3.38 -19.47
C LEU A 195 1.10 -2.30 -20.53
N GLY A 196 0.39 -2.44 -21.64
CA GLY A 196 0.27 -1.41 -22.67
C GLY A 196 -1.15 -0.87 -22.71
N ARG A 197 -1.27 0.42 -23.00
CA ARG A 197 -2.57 1.03 -23.25
C ARG A 197 -3.09 0.60 -24.62
N GLN A 198 -4.32 0.08 -24.66
CA GLN A 198 -5.03 -0.33 -25.88
C GLN A 198 -6.41 0.33 -25.89
N GLY A 199 -6.58 1.36 -26.73
CA GLY A 199 -7.76 2.22 -26.67
C GLY A 199 -7.91 2.87 -25.29
N ASP A 200 -9.08 2.69 -24.69
CA ASP A 200 -9.40 3.20 -23.34
C ASP A 200 -9.00 2.24 -22.21
N GLY A 201 -8.43 1.07 -22.54
CA GLY A 201 -8.08 0.03 -21.57
C GLY A 201 -6.58 -0.26 -21.46
N TRP A 202 -6.26 -1.18 -20.57
CA TRP A 202 -4.91 -1.71 -20.35
C TRP A 202 -4.88 -3.20 -20.61
N SER A 203 -3.85 -3.67 -21.31
CA SER A 203 -3.63 -5.08 -21.61
C SER A 203 -2.26 -5.55 -21.13
N LEU A 204 -2.14 -6.79 -20.67
CA LEU A 204 -0.84 -7.40 -20.40
C LEU A 204 -0.04 -7.53 -21.70
N ASN A 205 1.17 -6.97 -21.71
CA ASN A 205 2.12 -7.08 -22.82
C ASN A 205 3.25 -8.07 -22.52
N GLY A 206 3.54 -8.33 -21.25
CA GLY A 206 4.57 -9.29 -20.84
C GLY A 206 4.69 -9.43 -19.33
N SER A 207 5.42 -10.46 -18.89
CA SER A 207 5.73 -10.67 -17.47
C SER A 207 7.12 -11.24 -17.25
N SER A 208 7.76 -10.90 -16.14
CA SER A 208 9.04 -11.49 -15.69
C SER A 208 8.85 -12.12 -14.31
N VAL A 209 9.29 -13.37 -14.14
CA VAL A 209 9.22 -14.08 -12.86
C VAL A 209 10.39 -13.67 -11.97
N ILE A 210 10.05 -13.26 -10.75
CA ILE A 210 10.99 -12.73 -9.75
C ILE A 210 11.44 -13.86 -8.82
N TRP A 211 10.48 -14.61 -8.31
CA TRP A 211 10.68 -15.68 -7.35
C TRP A 211 9.57 -16.72 -7.50
N LYS A 212 9.89 -17.93 -7.08
CA LYS A 212 8.96 -19.05 -6.89
C LYS A 212 9.39 -19.76 -5.62
N LEU A 213 8.43 -20.19 -4.81
CA LEU A 213 8.77 -21.04 -3.67
C LEU A 213 9.16 -22.43 -4.19
N LYS A 214 10.30 -22.93 -3.70
CA LYS A 214 10.76 -24.28 -4.01
C LYS A 214 10.02 -25.30 -3.14
N PRO A 215 9.98 -26.59 -3.57
CA PRO A 215 9.47 -27.69 -2.74
C PRO A 215 10.16 -27.79 -1.38
#